data_AF-A0AA94FAL1-F1
#
_entry.id   AF-A0AA94FAL1-F1
#
_cell.length_a   1.000
_cell.length_b   1.000
_cell.length_c   1.000
_cell.angle_alpha   90.00
_cell.angle_beta   90.00
_cell.angle_gamma   90.00
#
_symmetry.space_group_name_H-M   'P 1'
#
loop_
_entity.id
_entity.type
_entity.pdbx_description
1 polymer ?
#
loop_
_entity_poly.entity_id
_entity_poly.type
_entity_poly.pdbx_seq_one_letter_code
_entity_poly.pdbx_strand_id
1 'polypeptide(L)'
;SKGRVIMSTFSSNIHRVAQAIEHGLKYGRKICVIGRSMEKNLEIAMSLGYIKFPRDQFIEAHEVNKYEDKEVLIVTTGSQGESMSALYRMSIHEHRHIKIKPGDQIILSAKAIPGNEASVSGIINHLLKAGAQVAYQDFSEIHVSGHAAQEEQKLMIR
;
A
#
# COMPACT_ATOMS: atom_id res chain seq x y z
N SER A 1 -6.59 -7.06 -11.85
CA SER A 1 -7.50 -7.64 -10.86
C SER A 1 -8.95 -7.30 -11.23
N LYS A 2 -9.89 -8.22 -11.01
CA LYS A 2 -11.34 -7.97 -11.17
C LYS A 2 -11.97 -7.28 -9.94
N GLY A 3 -11.27 -7.24 -8.81
CA GLY A 3 -11.70 -6.57 -7.57
C GLY A 3 -10.88 -5.33 -7.22
N ARG A 4 -11.02 -4.87 -5.97
CA ARG A 4 -10.23 -3.76 -5.41
C ARG A 4 -8.77 -4.17 -5.31
N VAL A 5 -7.89 -3.21 -5.54
CA VAL A 5 -6.45 -3.38 -5.27
C VAL A 5 -6.11 -2.57 -4.05
N ILE A 6 -5.47 -3.20 -3.06
CA ILE A 6 -5.04 -2.57 -1.82
C ILE A 6 -3.53 -2.78 -1.71
N MET A 7 -2.76 -1.70 -1.87
CA MET A 7 -1.31 -1.74 -1.78
C MET A 7 -0.85 -1.15 -0.45
N SER A 8 -0.16 -1.97 0.34
CA SER A 8 0.46 -1.55 1.60
C SER A 8 1.95 -1.34 1.42
N THR A 9 2.46 -0.17 1.83
CA THR A 9 3.90 0.14 1.76
C THR A 9 4.30 1.16 2.83
N PHE A 10 5.59 1.47 2.90
CA PHE A 10 6.11 2.49 3.79
C PHE A 10 5.69 3.88 3.30
N SER A 11 5.10 4.69 4.19
CA SER A 11 4.72 6.08 3.89
C SER A 11 5.89 6.98 3.51
N SER A 12 7.12 6.61 3.90
CA SER A 12 8.34 7.35 3.57
C SER A 12 8.83 7.08 2.14
N ASN A 13 8.40 5.99 1.50
CA ASN A 13 8.79 5.68 0.12
C ASN A 13 7.81 6.32 -0.87
N ILE A 14 7.91 7.64 -1.05
CA ILE A 14 7.03 8.40 -1.93
C ILE A 14 7.10 7.93 -3.39
N HIS A 15 8.27 7.52 -3.87
CA HIS A 15 8.40 6.99 -5.23
C HIS A 15 7.56 5.73 -5.44
N ARG A 16 7.53 4.82 -4.46
CA ARG A 16 6.70 3.62 -4.53
C ARG A 16 5.21 3.93 -4.47
N VAL A 17 4.82 4.88 -3.61
CA VAL A 17 3.43 5.38 -3.54
C VAL A 17 3.02 6.03 -4.87
N ALA A 18 3.90 6.84 -5.45
CA ALA A 18 3.66 7.51 -6.73
C ALA A 18 3.49 6.50 -7.88
N GLN A 19 4.35 5.48 -7.96
CA GLN A 19 4.22 4.38 -8.94
C GLN A 19 2.86 3.68 -8.80
N ALA A 20 2.45 3.38 -7.57
CA ALA A 20 1.14 2.75 -7.33
C ALA A 20 0.00 3.62 -7.86
N ILE A 21 0.02 4.92 -7.53
CA ILE A 21 -0.98 5.89 -7.96
C ILE A 21 -0.99 6.01 -9.49
N GLU A 22 0.17 6.20 -10.12
CA GLU A 22 0.31 6.32 -11.57
C GLU A 22 -0.27 5.10 -12.30
N HIS A 23 0.04 3.89 -11.83
CA HIS A 23 -0.55 2.68 -12.38
C HIS A 23 -2.05 2.60 -12.12
N GLY A 24 -2.53 2.97 -10.92
CA GLY A 24 -3.94 3.07 -10.61
C GLY A 24 -4.69 3.95 -11.61
N LEU A 25 -4.20 5.18 -11.82
CA LEU A 25 -4.74 6.14 -12.76
C LEU A 25 -4.71 5.62 -14.21
N LYS A 26 -3.59 5.01 -14.62
CA LYS A 26 -3.45 4.41 -15.97
C LYS A 26 -4.51 3.34 -16.25
N TYR A 27 -4.92 2.59 -15.24
CA TYR A 27 -5.96 1.56 -15.35
C TYR A 27 -7.36 2.09 -14.96
N GLY A 28 -7.56 3.40 -14.91
CA GLY A 28 -8.86 4.03 -14.66
C GLY A 28 -9.38 3.86 -13.23
N ARG A 29 -8.48 3.65 -12.25
CA ARG A 29 -8.86 3.52 -10.84
C ARG A 29 -8.87 4.86 -10.13
N LYS A 30 -9.90 5.08 -9.31
CA LYS A 30 -9.94 6.07 -8.25
C LYS A 30 -9.00 5.69 -7.12
N ILE A 31 -8.37 6.70 -6.53
CA ILE A 31 -7.27 6.55 -5.59
C ILE A 31 -7.78 6.90 -4.20
N CYS A 32 -7.69 5.96 -3.26
CA CYS A 32 -7.96 6.20 -1.85
C CYS A 32 -6.66 6.01 -1.07
N VAL A 33 -6.18 7.05 -0.40
CA VAL A 33 -4.98 6.97 0.45
C VAL A 33 -5.42 6.88 1.89
N ILE A 34 -4.93 5.88 2.62
CA ILE A 34 -5.34 5.63 4.00
C ILE A 34 -4.11 5.55 4.90
N GLY A 35 -3.99 6.51 5.80
CA GLY A 35 -2.97 6.54 6.84
C GLY A 35 -2.39 7.94 6.96
N ARG A 36 -2.52 8.52 8.16
CA ARG A 36 -2.14 9.92 8.43
C ARG A 36 -0.73 10.29 7.95
N SER A 37 0.25 9.41 8.15
CA SER A 37 1.62 9.67 7.70
C SER A 37 1.76 9.63 6.19
N MET A 38 1.02 8.75 5.51
CA MET A 38 1.03 8.61 4.06
C MET A 38 0.31 9.78 3.38
N GLU A 39 -0.88 10.15 3.88
CA GLU A 39 -1.64 11.32 3.43
C GLU A 39 -0.78 12.58 3.52
N LYS A 40 -0.17 12.82 4.70
CA LYS A 40 0.71 13.97 4.93
C LYS A 40 1.92 13.98 4.00
N ASN A 41 2.61 12.85 3.86
CA ASN A 41 3.80 12.79 3.00
C ASN A 41 3.45 13.02 1.53
N LEU A 42 2.32 12.47 1.06
CA LEU A 42 1.85 12.67 -0.30
C LEU A 42 1.49 14.14 -0.55
N GLU A 43 0.78 14.78 0.37
CA GLU A 43 0.42 16.20 0.28
C GLU A 43 1.66 17.09 0.21
N ILE A 44 2.65 16.85 1.07
CA ILE A 44 3.94 17.57 1.06
C ILE A 44 4.67 17.35 -0.27
N ALA A 45 4.72 16.12 -0.77
CA ALA A 45 5.39 15.83 -2.03
C ALA A 45 4.69 16.50 -3.23
N MET A 46 3.36 16.59 -3.22
CA MET A 46 2.58 17.30 -4.23
C MET A 46 2.75 18.82 -4.15
N SER A 47 2.80 19.40 -2.94
CA SER A 47 2.95 20.85 -2.75
C SER A 47 4.34 21.34 -3.15
N LEU A 48 5.38 20.53 -2.89
CA LEU A 48 6.75 20.79 -3.32
C LEU A 48 6.99 20.49 -4.80
N GLY A 49 6.02 19.89 -5.50
CA GLY A 49 6.09 19.59 -6.94
C GLY A 49 6.94 18.38 -7.30
N TYR A 50 7.34 17.54 -6.34
CA TYR A 50 8.05 16.28 -6.59
C TYR A 50 7.20 15.27 -7.36
N ILE A 51 5.89 15.31 -7.15
CA ILE A 51 4.90 14.47 -7.83
C ILE A 51 3.69 15.32 -8.21
N LYS A 52 3.02 14.96 -9.30
CA LYS A 52 1.85 15.68 -9.81
C LYS A 52 0.77 14.69 -10.17
N PHE A 53 -0.36 14.78 -9.48
CA PHE A 53 -1.53 13.96 -9.74
C PHE A 53 -2.80 14.81 -9.80
N PRO A 54 -3.76 14.45 -10.66
CA PRO A 54 -5.07 15.09 -10.74
C PRO A 54 -5.84 14.86 -9.42
N ARG A 55 -6.25 15.95 -8.75
CA ARG A 55 -6.90 15.89 -7.43
C ARG A 55 -8.29 15.24 -7.47
N ASP A 56 -9.00 15.37 -8.60
CA ASP A 56 -10.32 14.78 -8.87
C ASP A 56 -10.31 13.24 -9.00
N GLN A 57 -9.13 12.63 -9.00
CA GLN A 57 -8.98 11.18 -9.00
C GLN A 57 -8.84 10.59 -7.59
N PHE A 58 -8.64 11.44 -6.58
CA PHE A 58 -8.59 11.02 -5.18
C PHE A 58 -9.99 10.99 -4.59
N ILE A 59 -10.28 9.94 -3.81
CA ILE A 59 -11.55 9.75 -3.12
C ILE A 59 -11.30 9.44 -1.65
N GLU A 60 -12.23 9.86 -0.81
CA GLU A 60 -12.16 9.60 0.63
C GLU A 60 -12.58 8.16 0.95
N ALA A 61 -12.13 7.63 2.09
CA ALA A 61 -12.40 6.24 2.48
C ALA A 61 -13.91 5.92 2.55
N HIS A 62 -14.73 6.90 2.95
CA HIS A 62 -16.19 6.74 3.03
C HIS A 62 -16.88 6.70 1.66
N GLU A 63 -16.19 7.10 0.59
CA GLU A 63 -16.70 7.15 -0.78
C GLU A 63 -16.37 5.90 -1.59
N VAL A 64 -15.45 5.06 -1.11
CA VAL A 64 -15.01 3.84 -1.81
C VAL A 64 -16.19 2.95 -2.23
N ASN A 65 -17.25 2.86 -1.41
CA ASN A 65 -18.42 2.04 -1.71
C ASN A 65 -19.35 2.63 -2.80
N LYS A 66 -19.08 3.84 -3.30
CA LYS A 66 -19.82 4.46 -4.41
C LYS A 66 -19.30 4.01 -5.79
N TYR A 67 -18.14 3.33 -5.84
CA TYR A 67 -17.46 2.91 -7.07
C TYR A 67 -17.45 1.39 -7.20
N GLU A 68 -17.29 0.88 -8.42
CA GLU A 68 -17.10 -0.56 -8.61
C GLU A 68 -15.73 -1.00 -8.08
N ASP A 69 -15.64 -2.24 -7.60
CA ASP A 69 -14.41 -2.76 -7.00
C ASP A 69 -13.18 -2.66 -7.93
N LYS A 70 -13.38 -2.94 -9.22
CA LYS A 70 -12.32 -2.86 -10.23
C LYS A 70 -11.80 -1.43 -10.47
N GLU A 71 -12.54 -0.43 -10.03
CA GLU A 71 -12.24 1.00 -10.20
C GLU A 71 -11.55 1.58 -8.97
N VAL A 72 -11.25 0.79 -7.93
CA VAL A 72 -10.66 1.31 -6.70
C VAL A 72 -9.23 0.80 -6.51
N LEU A 73 -8.31 1.73 -6.27
CA LEU A 73 -7.00 1.47 -5.70
C LEU A 73 -6.93 2.12 -4.31
N ILE A 74 -6.62 1.33 -3.29
CA ILE A 74 -6.34 1.80 -1.94
C ILE A 74 -4.83 1.72 -1.72
N VAL A 75 -4.19 2.83 -1.35
CA VAL A 75 -2.79 2.86 -0.92
C VAL A 75 -2.74 3.13 0.57
N THR A 76 -2.13 2.23 1.33
CA THR A 76 -2.24 2.24 2.80
C THR A 76 -0.89 1.98 3.48
N THR A 77 -0.80 2.38 4.76
CA THR A 77 0.26 1.91 5.66
C THR A 77 -0.11 0.55 6.28
N GLY A 78 0.84 -0.01 7.05
CA GLY A 78 0.64 -1.27 7.80
C GLY A 78 1.36 -2.48 7.22
N SER A 79 2.41 -2.26 6.44
CA SER A 79 3.13 -3.33 5.77
C SER A 79 3.99 -4.18 6.71
N GLN A 80 4.17 -3.77 7.98
CA GLN A 80 4.91 -4.53 9.00
C GLN A 80 3.99 -5.21 10.01
N GLY A 81 2.67 -5.19 9.79
CA GLY A 81 1.70 -5.79 10.71
C GLY A 81 1.52 -5.01 12.02
N GLU A 82 1.77 -3.70 12.01
CA GLU A 82 1.58 -2.85 13.19
C GLU A 82 0.10 -2.84 13.60
N SER A 83 -0.19 -3.13 14.87
CA SER A 83 -1.54 -3.35 15.40
C SER A 83 -2.49 -2.15 15.25
N MET A 84 -1.97 -0.93 15.15
CA MET A 84 -2.77 0.29 14.95
C MET A 84 -2.77 0.77 13.49
N SER A 85 -2.12 0.04 12.58
CA SER A 85 -2.05 0.42 11.18
C SER A 85 -3.41 0.31 10.49
N ALA A 86 -3.54 1.05 9.38
CA ALA A 86 -4.75 1.04 8.58
C ALA A 86 -5.04 -0.36 8.02
N LEU A 87 -4.04 -1.04 7.43
CA LEU A 87 -4.22 -2.39 6.89
C LEU A 87 -4.61 -3.41 7.99
N TYR A 88 -3.99 -3.34 9.18
CA TYR A 88 -4.34 -4.26 10.27
C TYR A 88 -5.80 -4.11 10.69
N ARG A 89 -6.25 -2.88 10.92
CA ARG A 89 -7.67 -2.63 11.26
C ARG A 89 -8.62 -3.06 10.15
N MET A 90 -8.23 -2.95 8.89
CA MET A 90 -9.04 -3.46 7.77
C MET A 90 -9.14 -4.99 7.82
N SER A 91 -8.03 -5.70 8.08
CA SER A 91 -8.00 -7.16 8.09
C SER A 91 -8.86 -7.78 9.19
N ILE A 92 -8.92 -7.14 10.37
CA ILE A 92 -9.78 -7.56 11.49
C ILE A 92 -11.16 -6.90 11.49
N HIS A 93 -11.54 -6.21 10.40
CA HIS A 93 -12.87 -5.60 10.20
C HIS A 93 -13.23 -4.44 11.16
N GLU A 94 -12.24 -3.84 11.80
CA GLU A 94 -12.40 -2.70 12.72
C GLU A 94 -12.23 -1.33 12.04
N HIS A 95 -11.72 -1.29 10.81
CA HIS A 95 -11.59 -0.02 10.09
C HIS A 95 -12.97 0.52 9.69
N ARG A 96 -13.23 1.80 10.05
CA ARG A 96 -14.55 2.44 9.99
C ARG A 96 -15.27 2.33 8.64
N HIS A 97 -14.54 2.49 7.54
CA HIS A 97 -15.12 2.60 6.19
C HIS A 97 -14.76 1.44 5.26
N ILE A 98 -13.68 0.72 5.56
CA ILE A 98 -13.09 -0.27 4.65
C ILE A 98 -12.98 -1.59 5.39
N LYS A 99 -13.69 -2.60 4.90
CA LYS A 99 -13.56 -3.98 5.35
C LYS A 99 -13.02 -4.80 4.19
N ILE A 100 -12.12 -5.72 4.48
CA ILE A 100 -11.59 -6.66 3.49
C ILE A 100 -12.72 -7.61 3.10
N LYS A 101 -12.82 -7.92 1.80
CA LYS A 101 -13.86 -8.81 1.28
C LYS A 101 -13.29 -9.77 0.24
N PRO A 102 -14.00 -10.88 -0.06
CA PRO A 102 -13.59 -11.81 -1.10
C PRO A 102 -13.38 -11.11 -2.45
N GLY A 103 -12.27 -11.44 -3.12
CA GLY A 103 -11.90 -10.86 -4.41
C GLY A 103 -11.02 -9.60 -4.33
N ASP A 104 -10.76 -9.08 -3.14
CA ASP A 104 -9.73 -8.05 -2.95
C ASP A 104 -8.34 -8.61 -3.27
N GLN A 105 -7.52 -7.83 -3.97
CA GLN A 105 -6.10 -8.09 -4.18
C GLN A 105 -5.29 -7.21 -3.24
N ILE A 106 -4.58 -7.82 -2.30
CA ILE A 106 -3.66 -7.13 -1.39
C ILE A 106 -2.24 -7.27 -1.91
N ILE A 107 -1.49 -6.18 -1.95
CA ILE A 107 -0.07 -6.14 -2.31
C ILE A 107 0.70 -5.63 -1.11
N LEU A 108 1.55 -6.48 -0.53
CA LEU A 108 2.45 -6.11 0.55
C LEU A 108 3.80 -5.71 -0.03
N SER A 109 3.95 -4.42 -0.34
CA SER A 109 5.14 -3.83 -0.95
C SER A 109 6.17 -3.43 0.12
N ALA A 110 6.56 -4.38 0.96
CA ALA A 110 7.63 -4.25 1.94
C ALA A 110 8.20 -5.62 2.32
N LYS A 111 9.48 -5.66 2.68
CA LYS A 111 10.07 -6.79 3.38
C LYS A 111 9.82 -6.65 4.88
N ALA A 112 9.47 -7.76 5.55
CA ALA A 112 9.40 -7.80 7.01
C ALA A 112 10.77 -7.40 7.60
N ILE A 113 10.76 -6.43 8.50
CA ILE A 113 11.92 -6.07 9.30
C ILE A 113 12.15 -7.20 10.30
N PRO A 114 13.40 -7.64 10.55
CA PRO A 114 13.68 -8.66 11.55
C PRO A 114 13.01 -8.37 12.89
N GLY A 115 12.23 -9.33 13.40
CA GLY A 115 11.38 -9.21 14.60
C GLY A 115 9.90 -8.99 14.32
N ASN A 116 9.52 -8.54 13.12
CA ASN A 116 8.12 -8.29 12.73
C ASN A 116 7.49 -9.46 11.97
N GLU A 117 8.20 -10.56 11.71
CA GLU A 117 7.74 -11.67 10.88
C GLU A 117 6.43 -12.28 11.40
N ALA A 118 6.29 -12.41 12.72
CA ALA A 118 5.08 -12.94 13.35
C ALA A 118 3.88 -12.01 13.13
N SER A 119 4.07 -10.69 13.27
CA SER A 119 3.04 -9.67 13.04
C SER A 119 2.60 -9.65 11.57
N VAL A 120 3.55 -9.69 10.65
CA VAL A 120 3.29 -9.77 9.20
C VAL A 120 2.55 -11.07 8.84
N SER A 121 2.95 -12.21 9.43
CA SER A 121 2.25 -13.48 9.20
C SER A 121 0.83 -13.45 9.77
N GLY A 122 0.63 -12.82 10.93
CA GLY A 122 -0.69 -12.65 11.55
C GLY A 122 -1.64 -11.84 10.66
N ILE A 123 -1.20 -10.70 10.12
CA ILE A 123 -2.03 -9.91 9.22
C ILE A 123 -2.34 -10.66 7.92
N ILE A 124 -1.37 -11.37 7.34
CA ILE A 124 -1.60 -12.22 6.15
C ILE A 124 -2.67 -13.27 6.44
N ASN A 125 -2.61 -13.94 7.60
CA ASN A 125 -3.62 -14.91 8.01
C ASN A 125 -5.02 -14.28 8.11
N HIS A 126 -5.16 -13.07 8.66
CA HIS A 126 -6.44 -12.38 8.70
C HIS A 126 -6.97 -12.03 7.30
N LEU A 127 -6.09 -11.54 6.41
CA LEU A 127 -6.45 -11.20 5.03
C LEU A 127 -6.90 -12.42 4.23
N LEU A 128 -6.17 -13.54 4.34
CA LEU A 128 -6.52 -14.80 3.68
C LEU A 128 -7.84 -15.37 4.24
N LYS A 129 -8.05 -15.32 5.56
CA LYS A 129 -9.32 -15.73 6.19
C LYS A 129 -10.51 -14.88 5.72
N ALA A 130 -10.29 -13.60 5.40
CA ALA A 130 -11.30 -12.72 4.82
C ALA A 130 -11.58 -12.98 3.32
N GLY A 131 -10.86 -13.93 2.69
CA GLY A 131 -11.04 -14.31 1.30
C GLY A 131 -10.29 -13.42 0.29
N ALA A 132 -9.36 -12.59 0.76
CA ALA A 132 -8.52 -11.77 -0.12
C ALA A 132 -7.35 -12.59 -0.70
N GLN A 133 -6.88 -12.20 -1.88
CA GLN A 133 -5.64 -12.70 -2.45
C GLN A 133 -4.48 -11.79 -2.00
N VAL A 134 -3.41 -12.37 -1.47
CA VAL A 134 -2.28 -11.61 -0.95
C VAL A 134 -1.04 -11.89 -1.80
N ALA A 135 -0.48 -10.84 -2.39
CA ALA A 135 0.83 -10.88 -3.03
C ALA A 135 1.89 -10.41 -2.01
N TYR A 136 2.69 -11.36 -1.52
CA TYR A 136 3.74 -11.14 -0.53
C TYR A 136 4.91 -12.09 -0.79
N GLN A 137 6.13 -11.58 -0.94
CA GLN A 137 7.37 -12.32 -1.18
C GLN A 137 7.44 -13.23 -2.45
N ASP A 138 6.31 -13.68 -2.99
CA ASP A 138 6.22 -14.54 -4.19
C ASP A 138 6.65 -13.85 -5.49
N PHE A 139 6.79 -12.52 -5.45
CA PHE A 139 7.28 -11.70 -6.55
C PHE A 139 8.55 -11.00 -6.08
N SER A 140 9.72 -11.52 -6.44
CA SER A 140 11.02 -10.97 -6.03
C SER A 140 11.20 -9.48 -6.39
N GLU A 141 10.39 -8.94 -7.31
CA GLU A 141 10.47 -7.58 -7.82
C GLU A 141 9.54 -6.56 -7.12
N ILE A 142 8.66 -6.99 -6.20
CA ILE A 142 7.70 -6.04 -5.58
C ILE A 142 8.33 -5.17 -4.50
N HIS A 143 9.58 -5.44 -4.08
CA HIS A 143 10.28 -4.62 -3.10
C HIS A 143 11.79 -4.71 -3.31
N VAL A 144 12.48 -3.58 -3.12
CA VAL A 144 13.95 -3.49 -3.13
C VAL A 144 14.41 -2.71 -1.91
N SER A 145 15.63 -3.00 -1.45
CA SER A 145 16.26 -2.27 -0.35
C SER A 145 16.45 -0.79 -0.72
N GLY A 146 16.27 0.10 0.25
CA GLY A 146 16.70 1.50 0.13
C GLY A 146 18.20 1.70 0.44
N HIS A 147 18.88 0.65 0.88
CA HIS A 147 20.30 0.65 1.21
C HIS A 147 21.12 -0.08 0.13
N ALA A 148 22.22 0.56 -0.27
CA ALA A 148 23.21 0.04 -1.21
C ALA A 148 23.80 -1.31 -0.75
N ALA A 149 23.85 -2.27 -1.66
CA ALA A 149 24.57 -3.53 -1.50
C ALA A 149 26.08 -3.32 -1.61
N GLN A 150 26.86 -4.38 -1.39
CA GLN A 150 28.33 -4.31 -1.33
C GLN A 150 28.96 -3.67 -2.59
N GLU A 151 28.48 -4.01 -3.79
CA GLU A 151 29.03 -3.45 -5.03
C GLU A 151 28.72 -1.96 -5.21
N GLU A 152 27.53 -1.52 -4.81
CA GLU A 152 27.14 -0.10 -4.80
C GLU A 152 27.94 0.69 -3.76
N GLN A 153 28.23 0.10 -2.60
CA GLN A 153 29.11 0.70 -1.59
C GLN A 153 30.56 0.81 -2.08
N LYS A 154 31.07 -0.21 -2.78
CA LYS A 154 32.40 -0.17 -3.40
C LYS A 154 32.53 0.96 -4.42
N LEU A 155 31.48 1.27 -5.17
CA LEU A 155 31.47 2.38 -6.13
C LEU A 155 31.72 3.74 -5.44
N MET A 156 31.21 3.94 -4.23
CA MET A 156 31.39 5.17 -3.44
C MET A 156 32.77 5.29 -2.79
N ILE A 157 33.42 4.16 -2.47
CA ILE A 157 34.72 4.10 -1.78
C ILE A 157 35.89 4.24 -2.78
N ARG A 158 35.64 3.98 -4.06
CA ARG A 158 36.61 4.14 -5.15
C ARG A 158 36.80 5.61 -5.52
#